data_AF-A0A5M8Q9Z8-F1
#
_entry.id   AF-A0A5M8Q9Z8-F1
#
_cell.length_a   1.000
_cell.length_b   1.000
_cell.length_c   1.000
_cell.angle_alpha   90.00
_cell.angle_beta   90.00
_cell.angle_gamma   90.00
#
_symmetry.space_group_name_H-M   'P 1'
#
loop_
_entity.id
_entity.type
_entity.pdbx_description
1 polymer ?
#
loop_
_entity_poly.entity_id
_entity_poly.type
_entity_poly.pdbx_seq_one_letter_code
_entity_poly.pdbx_strand_id
1 'polypeptide(L)'
;MQDGKLKPEELSDFADRLNADALGTKARFGIFGNGDNTESSHIEANPAGLRLFSAQLLEALRRFEEQRETTAVLDEEAWGEGSETVISHIELADTTLAGQGEDERPETVKEQALKVGCLLTLLFLLVALVTGIVTIFKGLF
;
A
#
# COMPACT_ATOMS: atom_id res chain seq x y z
N MET A 1 15.88 -34.77 7.48
CA MET A 1 15.07 -33.79 6.73
C MET A 1 16.05 -32.72 6.28
N GLN A 2 16.36 -32.64 4.99
CA GLN A 2 17.15 -31.52 4.46
C GLN A 2 16.23 -30.30 4.51
N ASP A 3 16.68 -29.21 5.11
CA ASP A 3 15.99 -27.94 5.09
C ASP A 3 15.69 -27.59 3.63
N GLY A 4 14.41 -27.47 3.28
CA GLY A 4 13.94 -27.17 1.92
C GLY A 4 14.24 -25.73 1.46
N LYS A 5 15.38 -25.18 1.90
CA LYS A 5 15.89 -23.89 1.43
C LYS A 5 16.69 -24.14 0.15
N LEU A 6 16.19 -23.58 -0.95
CA LEU A 6 16.96 -23.39 -2.17
C LEU A 6 18.23 -22.61 -1.81
N LYS A 7 19.36 -23.01 -2.40
CA LYS A 7 20.60 -22.24 -2.26
C LYS A 7 20.45 -20.90 -2.96
N PRO A 8 21.17 -19.85 -2.52
CA PRO A 8 21.09 -18.53 -3.16
C PRO A 8 21.37 -18.57 -4.67
N GLU A 9 22.32 -19.40 -5.09
CA GLU A 9 22.68 -19.64 -6.49
C GLU A 9 21.50 -20.24 -7.29
N GLU A 10 20.78 -21.20 -6.70
CA GLU A 10 19.60 -21.82 -7.33
C GLU A 10 18.43 -20.84 -7.42
N LEU A 11 18.35 -19.90 -6.46
CA LEU A 11 17.35 -18.85 -6.44
C LEU A 11 17.59 -17.83 -7.57
N SER A 12 18.86 -17.44 -7.76
CA SER A 12 19.27 -16.53 -8.84
C SER A 12 19.00 -17.13 -10.21
N ASP A 13 19.46 -18.37 -10.44
CA ASP A 13 19.24 -19.07 -11.71
C ASP A 13 17.76 -19.22 -12.04
N PHE A 14 16.91 -19.41 -11.03
CA PHE A 14 15.47 -19.51 -11.22
C PHE A 14 14.83 -18.15 -11.54
N ALA A 15 15.24 -17.08 -10.84
CA ALA A 15 14.78 -15.71 -11.12
C ALA A 15 15.16 -15.26 -12.54
N ASP A 16 16.38 -15.54 -12.97
CA ASP A 16 16.88 -15.21 -14.30
C ASP A 16 16.07 -15.91 -15.40
N ARG A 17 15.74 -17.19 -15.20
CA ARG A 17 14.89 -17.95 -16.13
C ARG A 17 13.47 -17.39 -16.21
N LEU A 18 12.88 -17.02 -15.07
CA LEU A 18 11.55 -16.40 -15.04
C LEU A 18 11.53 -15.06 -15.78
N ASN A 19 12.59 -14.27 -15.63
CA ASN A 19 12.74 -12.98 -16.30
C ASN A 19 12.97 -13.17 -17.82
N ALA A 20 13.86 -14.08 -18.21
CA ALA A 20 14.12 -14.42 -19.61
C ALA A 20 12.88 -14.93 -20.34
N ASP A 21 12.02 -15.71 -19.67
CA ASP A 21 10.75 -16.19 -20.22
C ASP A 21 9.67 -15.10 -20.32
N ALA A 22 9.85 -13.97 -19.62
CA ALA A 22 8.97 -12.81 -19.69
C ALA A 22 9.42 -11.80 -20.78
N LEU A 23 10.72 -11.78 -21.13
CA LEU A 23 11.30 -10.94 -22.17
C LEU A 23 10.61 -11.17 -23.54
N GLY A 24 10.09 -10.08 -24.12
CA GLY A 24 9.44 -10.09 -25.44
C GLY A 24 7.91 -10.27 -25.42
N THR A 25 7.31 -10.51 -24.25
CA THR A 25 5.85 -10.48 -24.07
C THR A 25 5.45 -9.21 -23.33
N LYS A 26 4.31 -8.60 -23.66
CA LYS A 26 3.75 -7.52 -22.83
C LYS A 26 3.32 -8.11 -21.49
N ALA A 27 4.20 -8.05 -20.49
CA ALA A 27 3.89 -8.42 -19.11
C ALA A 27 2.79 -7.49 -18.58
N ARG A 28 1.80 -8.07 -17.88
CA ARG A 28 0.77 -7.30 -17.19
C ARG A 28 0.59 -7.88 -15.79
N PHE A 29 0.75 -7.04 -14.79
CA PHE A 29 0.50 -7.35 -13.38
C PHE A 29 -0.06 -6.10 -12.70
N GLY A 30 -1.18 -6.19 -12.01
CA GLY A 30 -1.73 -5.08 -11.25
C GLY A 30 -2.58 -5.55 -10.08
N ILE A 31 -2.73 -4.69 -9.09
CA ILE A 31 -3.55 -4.90 -7.91
C ILE A 31 -4.71 -3.91 -7.97
N PHE A 32 -5.92 -4.44 -7.88
CA PHE A 32 -7.17 -3.71 -8.07
C PHE A 32 -8.08 -3.96 -6.86
N GLY A 33 -8.79 -2.93 -6.40
CA GLY A 33 -9.85 -3.05 -5.41
C GLY A 33 -11.14 -3.61 -6.02
N ASN A 34 -11.99 -4.18 -5.17
CA ASN A 34 -13.35 -4.54 -5.56
C ASN A 34 -14.31 -3.37 -5.25
N GLY A 35 -14.32 -2.35 -6.11
CA GLY A 35 -15.23 -1.20 -5.99
C GLY A 35 -14.92 -0.30 -4.79
N ASP A 36 -15.97 0.34 -4.23
CA ASP A 36 -15.85 1.38 -3.20
C ASP A 36 -15.38 0.87 -1.82
N ASN A 37 -15.21 -0.44 -1.65
CA ASN A 37 -14.84 -1.04 -0.37
C ASN A 37 -13.42 -1.60 -0.43
N THR A 38 -12.50 -0.96 0.30
CA THR A 38 -11.07 -1.28 0.37
C THR A 38 -10.75 -2.63 1.04
N GLU A 39 -11.76 -3.37 1.50
CA GLU A 39 -11.58 -4.62 2.24
C GLU A 39 -11.27 -5.83 1.36
N SER A 40 -11.35 -5.71 0.04
CA SER A 40 -10.92 -6.78 -0.85
C SER A 40 -10.21 -6.26 -2.10
N SER A 41 -8.98 -6.73 -2.29
CA SER A 41 -8.17 -6.51 -3.48
C SER A 41 -7.97 -7.81 -4.22
N HIS A 42 -7.75 -7.74 -5.53
CA HIS A 42 -7.38 -8.86 -6.36
C HIS A 42 -6.18 -8.52 -7.25
N ILE A 43 -5.45 -9.54 -7.69
CA ILE A 43 -4.37 -9.42 -8.66
C ILE A 43 -4.93 -9.76 -10.04
N GLU A 44 -4.83 -8.83 -10.99
CA GLU A 44 -5.05 -9.11 -12.42
C GLU A 44 -3.70 -9.18 -13.11
N ALA A 45 -3.35 -10.36 -13.64
CA ALA A 45 -2.07 -10.57 -14.30
C ALA A 45 -2.15 -11.60 -15.43
N ASN A 46 -1.28 -11.46 -16.42
CA ASN A 46 -1.03 -12.50 -17.40
C ASN A 46 0.17 -13.38 -16.97
N PRO A 47 0.40 -14.54 -17.60
CA PRO A 47 1.50 -15.43 -17.20
C PRO A 47 2.88 -14.77 -17.21
N ALA A 48 3.14 -13.85 -18.16
CA ALA A 48 4.40 -13.12 -18.21
C ALA A 48 4.56 -12.14 -17.03
N GLY A 49 3.50 -11.43 -16.65
CA GLY A 49 3.50 -10.52 -15.50
C GLY A 49 3.66 -11.24 -14.17
N LEU A 50 3.01 -12.40 -14.00
CA LEU A 50 3.23 -13.23 -12.80
C LEU A 50 4.67 -13.70 -12.67
N ARG A 51 5.30 -14.11 -13.78
CA ARG A 51 6.71 -14.52 -13.80
C ARG A 51 7.64 -13.36 -13.45
N LEU A 52 7.43 -12.21 -14.09
CA LEU A 52 8.25 -11.02 -13.85
C LEU A 52 8.15 -10.55 -12.39
N PHE A 53 6.93 -10.45 -11.85
CA PHE A 53 6.74 -10.07 -10.45
C PHE A 53 7.40 -11.08 -9.50
N SER A 54 7.24 -12.39 -9.75
CA SER A 54 7.90 -13.43 -8.95
C SER A 54 9.42 -13.34 -9.01
N ALA A 55 10.01 -13.05 -10.18
CA ALA A 55 11.45 -12.86 -10.33
C ALA A 55 11.96 -11.70 -9.48
N GLN A 56 11.22 -10.58 -9.43
CA GLN A 56 11.57 -9.44 -8.57
C GLN A 56 11.49 -9.78 -7.07
N LEU A 57 10.50 -10.57 -6.65
CA LEU A 57 10.41 -11.04 -5.25
C LEU A 57 11.61 -11.93 -4.87
N LEU A 58 12.05 -12.79 -5.78
CA LEU A 58 13.20 -13.66 -5.55
C LEU A 58 14.50 -12.87 -5.51
N GLU A 59 14.65 -11.88 -6.39
CA GLU A 59 15.79 -10.97 -6.37
C GLU A 59 15.83 -10.14 -5.07
N ALA A 60 14.67 -9.66 -4.59
CA ALA A 60 14.57 -9.00 -3.29
C ALA A 60 15.03 -9.91 -2.14
N LEU A 61 14.58 -11.17 -2.12
CA LEU A 61 15.03 -12.15 -1.13
C LEU A 61 16.55 -12.35 -1.18
N ARG A 62 17.12 -12.45 -2.38
CA ARG A 62 18.57 -12.56 -2.56
C ARG A 62 19.31 -11.35 -1.98
N ARG A 63 18.82 -10.13 -2.21
CA ARG A 63 19.41 -8.90 -1.64
C ARG A 63 19.38 -8.90 -0.12
N PHE A 64 18.29 -9.39 0.48
CA PHE A 64 18.18 -9.52 1.93
C PHE A 64 19.16 -10.56 2.50
N GLU A 65 19.28 -11.71 1.86
CA GLU A 65 20.14 -12.81 2.35
C GLU A 65 21.64 -12.56 2.09
N GLU A 66 22.00 -12.09 0.90
CA GLU A 66 23.41 -11.95 0.47
C GLU A 66 23.98 -10.57 0.77
N GLN A 67 23.22 -9.52 0.44
CA GLN A 67 23.69 -8.13 0.53
C GLN A 67 23.33 -7.48 1.86
N ARG A 68 22.56 -8.18 2.71
CA ARG A 68 22.06 -7.70 4.01
C ARG A 68 21.34 -6.36 3.91
N GLU A 69 20.69 -6.12 2.77
CA GLU A 69 19.78 -4.99 2.62
C GLU A 69 18.53 -5.25 3.47
N THR A 70 17.87 -4.19 3.93
CA THR A 70 16.58 -4.27 4.63
C THR A 70 15.42 -3.84 3.74
N THR A 71 15.72 -3.26 2.58
CA THR A 71 14.75 -2.74 1.63
C THR A 71 15.18 -3.09 0.21
N ALA A 72 14.28 -3.66 -0.58
CA ALA A 72 14.51 -3.97 -1.98
C ALA A 72 13.49 -3.22 -2.85
N VAL A 73 13.98 -2.39 -3.76
CA VAL A 73 13.14 -1.63 -4.70
C VAL A 73 12.65 -2.55 -5.80
N LEU A 74 11.35 -2.47 -6.12
CA LEU A 74 10.71 -3.18 -7.21
C LEU A 74 10.68 -2.29 -8.46
N ASP A 75 10.69 -2.93 -9.63
CA ASP A 75 10.53 -2.24 -10.90
C ASP A 75 9.06 -1.89 -11.13
N GLU A 76 8.75 -0.59 -11.04
CA GLU A 76 7.41 -0.03 -11.24
C GLU A 76 6.96 -0.07 -12.72
N GLU A 77 7.90 -0.11 -13.67
CA GLU A 77 7.57 -0.14 -15.10
C GLU A 77 6.94 -1.49 -15.52
N ALA A 78 7.12 -2.52 -14.70
CA ALA A 78 6.52 -3.84 -14.86
C ALA A 78 5.02 -3.89 -14.52
N TRP A 79 4.47 -2.83 -13.91
CA TRP A 79 3.07 -2.79 -13.48
C TRP A 79 2.15 -2.43 -14.65
N GLY A 80 1.04 -3.15 -14.74
CA GLY A 80 0.04 -2.94 -15.78
C GLY A 80 -0.61 -1.57 -15.64
N GLU A 81 -0.84 -0.90 -16.77
CA GLU A 81 -1.63 0.33 -16.81
C GLU A 81 -2.97 0.12 -16.10
N GLY A 82 -3.31 1.05 -15.19
CA GLY A 82 -4.56 1.02 -14.44
C GLY A 82 -4.51 0.31 -13.09
N SER A 83 -3.36 -0.23 -12.67
CA SER A 83 -3.20 -0.76 -11.31
C SER A 83 -3.58 0.31 -10.28
N GLU A 84 -4.52 -0.01 -9.38
CA GLU A 84 -4.97 0.94 -8.35
C GLU A 84 -3.98 1.02 -7.19
N THR A 85 -3.21 -0.03 -6.99
CA THR A 85 -2.10 -0.09 -6.03
C THR A 85 -0.81 -0.42 -6.75
N VAL A 86 0.27 0.31 -6.43
CA VAL A 86 1.63 0.06 -6.92
C VAL A 86 2.52 -0.22 -5.73
N ILE A 87 3.25 -1.34 -5.76
CA ILE A 87 4.24 -1.67 -4.73
C ILE A 87 5.61 -1.27 -5.26
N SER A 88 6.19 -0.23 -4.66
CA SER A 88 7.48 0.33 -5.07
C SER A 88 8.68 -0.37 -4.42
N HIS A 89 8.49 -1.00 -3.27
CA HIS A 89 9.55 -1.66 -2.53
C HIS A 89 9.01 -2.73 -1.57
N ILE A 90 9.92 -3.59 -1.11
CA ILE A 90 9.70 -4.58 -0.08
C ILE A 90 10.64 -4.25 1.07
N GLU A 91 10.10 -4.23 2.29
CA GLU A 91 10.89 -4.14 3.52
C GLU A 91 10.92 -5.49 4.21
N LEU A 92 12.09 -5.89 4.68
CA LEU A 92 12.22 -7.08 5.51
C LEU A 92 11.64 -6.77 6.88
N ALA A 93 10.47 -7.34 7.18
CA ALA A 93 9.84 -7.18 8.49
C ALA A 93 10.70 -7.85 9.57
N ASP A 94 10.92 -7.14 10.69
CA ASP A 94 11.42 -7.78 11.90
C ASP A 94 10.42 -8.86 12.34
N THR A 95 10.93 -10.06 12.62
CA THR A 95 10.16 -11.28 12.99
C THR A 95 9.21 -11.13 14.20
N THR A 96 9.07 -9.94 14.77
CA THR A 96 8.22 -9.61 15.92
C THR A 96 6.79 -9.19 15.57
N LEU A 97 6.44 -9.00 14.28
CA LEU A 97 5.09 -8.52 13.89
C LEU A 97 4.05 -9.63 13.63
N ALA A 98 4.27 -10.86 14.09
CA ALA A 98 3.21 -11.86 14.13
C ALA A 98 2.28 -11.60 15.34
N GLY A 99 1.47 -10.53 15.31
CA GLY A 99 0.47 -10.33 16.36
C GLY A 99 -0.18 -8.97 16.58
N GLN A 100 0.11 -7.92 15.83
CA GLN A 100 -0.68 -6.68 15.96
C GLN A 100 -1.81 -6.64 14.94
N GLY A 101 -2.94 -7.20 15.36
CA GLY A 101 -4.23 -6.73 14.89
C GLY A 101 -4.44 -5.28 15.30
N GLU A 102 -5.17 -4.58 14.44
CA GLU A 102 -5.63 -3.19 14.54
C GLU A 102 -4.56 -2.10 14.40
N ASP A 103 -4.65 -1.49 13.22
CA ASP A 103 -4.06 -0.24 12.76
C ASP A 103 -4.50 0.94 13.64
N GLU A 104 -3.94 1.07 14.85
CA GLU A 104 -3.88 2.37 15.52
C GLU A 104 -2.71 3.15 14.92
N ARG A 105 -2.91 3.65 13.70
CA ARG A 105 -2.05 4.69 13.14
C ARG A 105 -2.01 5.84 14.17
N PRO A 106 -0.85 6.20 14.75
CA PRO A 106 -0.82 7.26 15.75
C PRO A 106 -1.30 8.54 15.08
N GLU A 107 -2.47 9.04 15.49
CA GLU A 107 -3.07 10.23 14.89
C GLU A 107 -2.04 11.33 14.88
N THR A 108 -1.70 11.80 13.68
CA THR A 108 -0.69 12.85 13.54
C THR A 108 -1.25 14.09 14.23
N VAL A 109 -0.43 14.85 14.97
CA VAL A 109 -0.86 16.05 15.71
C VAL A 109 -1.69 17.04 14.86
N LYS A 110 -1.49 16.99 13.54
CA LYS A 110 -2.25 17.72 12.51
C LYS A 110 -3.71 17.25 12.38
N GLU A 111 -3.98 15.95 12.47
CA GLU A 111 -5.33 15.36 12.39
C GLU A 111 -6.15 15.71 13.64
N GLN A 112 -5.52 15.69 14.82
CA GLN A 112 -6.16 16.17 16.05
C GLN A 112 -6.50 17.66 15.99
N ALA A 113 -5.59 18.50 15.46
CA ALA A 113 -5.85 19.93 15.27
C ALA A 113 -7.02 20.20 14.32
N LEU A 114 -7.15 19.41 13.24
CA LEU A 114 -8.27 19.52 12.29
C LEU A 114 -9.61 19.12 12.92
N LYS A 115 -9.64 18.04 13.71
CA LYS A 115 -10.87 17.62 14.42
C LYS A 115 -11.35 18.69 15.41
N VAL A 116 -10.42 19.24 16.21
CA VAL A 116 -10.74 20.30 17.17
C VAL A 116 -11.17 21.59 16.45
N GLY A 117 -10.47 21.97 15.37
CA GLY A 117 -10.82 23.13 14.56
C GLY A 117 -12.20 23.03 13.91
N CYS A 118 -12.54 21.85 13.39
CA CYS A 118 -13.84 21.58 12.79
C CYS A 118 -14.98 21.70 13.83
N LEU A 119 -14.79 21.11 15.01
CA LEU A 119 -15.79 21.15 16.08
C LEU A 119 -16.04 22.59 16.59
N LEU A 120 -14.98 23.38 16.77
CA LEU A 120 -15.09 24.79 17.17
C LEU A 120 -15.81 25.63 16.11
N THR A 121 -15.50 25.39 14.82
CA THR A 121 -16.14 26.10 13.71
C THR A 121 -17.64 25.77 13.65
N LEU A 122 -18.01 24.50 13.83
CA LEU A 122 -19.42 24.08 13.88
C LEU A 122 -20.18 24.77 15.03
N LEU A 123 -19.57 24.82 16.22
CA LEU A 123 -20.17 25.47 17.40
C LEU A 123 -20.38 26.98 17.17
N PHE A 124 -19.38 27.66 16.61
CA PHE A 124 -19.47 29.09 16.30
C PHE A 124 -20.61 29.37 15.30
N LEU A 125 -20.75 28.51 14.29
CA LEU A 125 -21.78 28.66 13.26
C LEU A 125 -23.20 28.49 13.83
N LEU A 126 -23.39 27.55 14.77
CA LEU A 126 -24.66 27.39 15.49
C LEU A 126 -25.00 28.64 16.33
N VAL A 127 -24.03 29.19 17.07
CA VAL A 127 -24.25 30.39 17.88
C VAL A 127 -24.59 31.60 17.00
N ALA A 128 -23.88 31.76 15.88
CA ALA A 128 -24.15 32.83 14.91
C ALA A 128 -25.57 32.71 14.31
N LEU A 129 -25.99 31.48 13.96
CA LEU A 129 -27.33 31.21 13.44
C LEU A 129 -28.41 31.59 14.45
N VAL A 130 -28.29 31.13 15.71
CA VAL A 130 -29.26 31.43 16.77
C VAL A 130 -29.33 32.93 17.04
N THR A 131 -28.18 33.60 17.12
CA THR A 131 -28.11 35.06 17.35
C THR A 131 -28.75 35.84 16.20
N GLY A 132 -28.51 35.41 14.95
CA GLY A 132 -29.14 36.00 13.77
C GLY A 132 -30.66 35.86 13.80
N ILE A 133 -31.16 34.66 14.12
CA ILE A 133 -32.60 34.39 14.25
C ILE A 133 -33.22 35.28 15.33
N VAL A 134 -32.64 35.33 16.54
CA VAL A 134 -33.14 36.18 17.64
C VAL A 134 -33.17 37.65 17.25
N THR A 135 -32.15 38.12 16.53
CA THR A 135 -32.06 39.51 16.08
C THR A 135 -33.15 39.85 15.07
N ILE A 136 -33.44 38.94 14.13
CA ILE A 136 -34.53 39.12 13.17
C ILE A 136 -35.88 39.15 13.89
N PHE A 137 -36.13 38.21 14.81
CA PHE A 137 -37.38 38.17 15.56
C PHE A 137 -37.57 39.41 16.46
N LYS A 138 -36.51 39.93 17.09
CA LYS A 138 -36.55 41.20 17.83
C LYS A 138 -36.72 42.44 16.95
N GLY A 139 -36.30 42.39 15.69
CA GLY A 139 -36.50 43.49 14.75
C GLY A 139 -37.89 43.50 14.12
N LEU A 140 -38.58 42.35 14.13
CA LEU A 140 -39.90 42.16 13.53
C LEU A 140 -41.06 42.33 14.52
N PHE A 141 -40.80 42.21 15.83
CA PHE A 141 -41.78 42.29 16.92
C PHE A 141 -41.42 43.42 17.90
#